data_AF-A0A744CQQ3-F1
#
_entry.id   AF-A0A744CQQ3-F1
#
_cell.length_a   1.000
_cell.length_b   1.000
_cell.length_c   1.000
_cell.angle_alpha   90.00
_cell.angle_beta   90.00
_cell.angle_gamma   90.00
#
_symmetry.space_group_name_H-M   'P 1'
#
loop_
_entity.id
_entity.type
_entity.pdbx_description
1 polymer ?
#
loop_
_entity_poly.entity_id
_entity_poly.type
_entity_poly.pdbx_seq_one_letter_code
_entity_poly.pdbx_strand_id
1 'polypeptide(L)'
;SLDTGTAFHCRVLEPEEFSKRFIIAPEFNRRTSAGKEEEKTFLEECARTGITVLTAEEGRKIELMYQSVMALTECIAGEVDQ
;
A
#
# COMPACT_ATOMS: atom_id res chain seq x y z
N SER A 1 8.49 9.32 -5.33
CA SER A 1 8.28 8.33 -6.40
C SER A 1 6.87 8.49 -6.98
N LEU A 2 6.61 8.07 -8.22
CA LEU A 2 5.25 7.96 -8.79
C LEU A 2 4.49 6.72 -8.27
N ASP A 3 5.18 5.84 -7.54
CA ASP A 3 4.64 4.57 -7.06
C ASP A 3 3.47 4.76 -6.11
N THR A 4 3.52 5.73 -5.20
CA THR A 4 2.43 6.00 -4.24
C THR A 4 1.12 6.38 -4.94
N GLY A 5 1.20 7.20 -5.99
CA GLY A 5 0.03 7.62 -6.77
C GLY A 5 -0.55 6.47 -7.58
N THR A 6 0.31 5.67 -8.20
CA THR A 6 -0.08 4.47 -8.96
C THR A 6 -0.72 3.42 -8.06
N ALA A 7 -0.12 3.19 -6.89
CA ALA A 7 -0.61 2.29 -5.87
C ALA A 7 -1.98 2.75 -5.34
N PHE A 8 -2.13 4.04 -5.02
CA PHE A 8 -3.42 4.59 -4.62
C PHE A 8 -4.50 4.40 -5.68
N HIS A 9 -4.21 4.74 -6.94
CA HIS A 9 -5.15 4.55 -8.05
C HIS A 9 -5.58 3.07 -8.18
N CYS A 10 -4.63 2.15 -8.15
CA CYS A 10 -4.90 0.71 -8.18
C CYS A 10 -5.73 0.28 -6.97
N ARG A 11 -5.42 0.78 -5.76
CA ARG A 11 -6.17 0.45 -4.54
C ARG A 11 -7.64 0.87 -4.61
N VAL A 12 -7.93 2.02 -5.23
CA VAL A 12 -9.27 2.58 -5.36
C VAL A 12 -10.05 1.89 -6.47
N LEU A 13 -9.46 1.70 -7.66
CA LEU A 13 -10.18 1.19 -8.83
C LEU A 13 -10.16 -0.33 -8.96
N GLU A 14 -9.11 -0.98 -8.50
CA GLU A 14 -8.83 -2.41 -8.70
C GLU A 14 -8.26 -3.04 -7.40
N PRO A 15 -9.02 -3.05 -6.30
CA PRO A 15 -8.52 -3.45 -4.98
C PRO A 15 -7.99 -4.89 -4.94
N GLU A 16 -8.54 -5.80 -5.76
CA GLU A 16 -8.06 -7.18 -5.88
C GLU A 16 -6.70 -7.29 -6.59
N GLU A 17 -6.38 -6.36 -7.49
CA GLU A 17 -5.09 -6.30 -8.19
C GLU A 17 -4.00 -5.65 -7.35
N PHE A 18 -4.36 -4.81 -6.38
CA PHE A 18 -3.40 -4.10 -5.54
C PHE A 18 -2.39 -5.06 -4.88
N SER A 19 -2.88 -6.14 -4.27
CA SER A 19 -2.03 -7.13 -3.58
C SER A 19 -1.13 -7.94 -4.51
N LYS A 20 -1.40 -7.96 -5.81
CA LYS A 20 -0.59 -8.66 -6.82
C LYS A 20 0.57 -7.78 -7.33
N ARG A 21 0.41 -6.46 -7.24
CA ARG A 21 1.35 -5.48 -7.81
C ARG A 21 2.15 -4.73 -6.74
N PHE A 22 1.61 -4.61 -5.54
CA PHE A 22 2.20 -3.85 -4.45
C PHE A 22 2.26 -4.67 -3.16
N ILE A 23 3.33 -4.49 -2.40
CA ILE A 23 3.47 -4.99 -1.03
C ILE A 23 3.88 -3.85 -0.11
N ILE A 24 3.26 -3.78 1.07
CA ILE A 24 3.65 -2.82 2.10
C ILE A 24 4.71 -3.49 2.97
N ALA A 25 5.91 -2.91 2.98
CA ALA A 25 7.00 -3.34 3.83
C ALA A 25 6.62 -3.23 5.31
N PRO A 26 6.94 -4.23 6.15
CA PRO A 26 6.82 -4.09 7.58
C PRO A 26 7.82 -3.05 8.11
N GLU A 27 7.64 -2.61 9.35
CA GLU A 27 8.64 -1.78 10.02
C GLU A 27 9.84 -2.63 10.46
N PHE A 28 11.02 -2.28 9.99
CA PHE A 28 12.26 -2.95 10.37
C PHE A 28 12.99 -2.19 11.47
N ASN A 29 13.54 -2.91 12.46
CA ASN A 29 14.39 -2.29 13.48
C ASN A 29 15.81 -2.07 12.94
N ARG A 30 16.01 -0.95 12.25
CA ARG A 30 17.30 -0.58 11.65
C ARG A 30 18.39 -0.23 12.68
N ARG A 31 18.10 -0.26 13.98
CA ARG A 31 19.09 -0.04 15.05
C ARG A 31 19.88 -1.31 15.38
N THR A 32 19.40 -2.49 14.98
CA THR A 32 20.10 -3.77 15.19
C THR A 32 20.66 -4.31 13.87
N SER A 33 21.70 -5.14 13.95
CA SER A 33 22.23 -5.82 12.75
C SER A 33 21.20 -6.80 12.19
N ALA A 34 20.45 -7.49 13.06
CA ALA A 34 19.40 -8.42 12.66
C ALA A 34 18.29 -7.71 11.85
N GLY A 35 17.77 -6.57 12.32
CA GLY A 35 16.71 -5.85 11.61
C GLY A 35 17.15 -5.27 10.26
N LYS A 36 18.44 -4.95 10.08
CA LYS A 36 18.99 -4.57 8.77
C LYS A 36 19.08 -5.77 7.82
N GLU A 37 19.42 -6.95 8.32
CA GLU A 37 19.47 -8.17 7.49
C GLU A 37 18.06 -8.64 7.12
N GLU A 38 17.09 -8.50 8.03
CA GLU A 38 15.66 -8.75 7.74
C GLU A 38 15.15 -7.81 6.64
N GLU A 39 15.42 -6.49 6.75
CA GLU A 39 15.06 -5.50 5.72
C GLU A 39 15.67 -5.86 4.37
N LYS A 40 16.96 -6.20 4.35
CA LYS A 40 17.68 -6.60 3.13
C LYS A 40 17.10 -7.87 2.51
N THR A 41 16.87 -8.91 3.32
CA THR A 41 16.29 -10.19 2.86
C THR A 41 14.92 -9.96 2.24
N PHE A 42 14.06 -9.19 2.91
CA PHE A 42 12.74 -8.84 2.39
C PHE A 42 12.79 -8.12 1.03
N LEU A 43 13.69 -7.13 0.90
CA LEU A 43 13.85 -6.39 -0.36
C LEU A 43 14.39 -7.28 -1.48
N GLU A 44 15.32 -8.19 -1.19
CA GLU A 44 15.85 -9.16 -2.15
C GLU A 44 14.79 -10.15 -2.62
N GLU A 45 13.93 -10.65 -1.72
CA GLU A 45 12.81 -11.52 -2.06
C GLU A 45 11.80 -10.79 -2.96
N CYS A 46 11.44 -9.55 -2.64
CA CYS A 46 10.53 -8.74 -3.44
C CYS A 46 11.10 -8.41 -4.83
N ALA A 47 12.40 -8.12 -4.92
CA ALA A 47 13.05 -7.85 -6.20
C ALA A 47 12.94 -9.03 -7.18
N ARG A 48 12.84 -10.27 -6.68
CA ARG A 48 12.69 -11.48 -7.50
C ARG A 48 11.27 -11.70 -8.03
N THR A 49 10.26 -11.13 -7.40
CA THR A 49 8.86 -11.26 -7.83
C THR A 49 8.43 -10.16 -8.79
N GLY A 50 9.20 -9.06 -8.86
CA GLY A 50 8.83 -7.87 -9.62
C GLY A 50 7.73 -7.04 -8.96
N ILE A 51 7.39 -7.33 -7.69
CA ILE A 51 6.41 -6.57 -6.93
C ILE A 51 6.99 -5.21 -6.52
N THR A 52 6.17 -4.17 -6.54
CA THR A 52 6.57 -2.85 -6.06
C THR A 52 6.44 -2.78 -4.54
N VAL A 53 7.55 -2.53 -3.86
CA VAL A 53 7.58 -2.37 -2.40
C VAL A 53 7.21 -0.93 -2.03
N LEU A 54 6.20 -0.78 -1.20
CA LEU A 54 5.82 0.48 -0.56
C LEU A 54 6.33 0.46 0.87
N THR A 55 6.79 1.60 1.37
CA THR A 55 7.12 1.75 2.79
C THR A 55 5.85 1.67 3.66
N ALA A 56 6.02 1.36 4.95
CA ALA A 56 4.92 1.40 5.92
C ALA A 56 4.21 2.77 5.97
N GLU A 57 4.96 3.86 5.79
CA GLU A 57 4.40 5.22 5.75
C GLU A 57 3.55 5.45 4.50
N GLU A 58 4.03 5.03 3.32
CA GLU A 58 3.28 5.14 2.08
C GLU A 58 2.00 4.30 2.12
N GLY A 59 2.09 3.05 2.61
CA GLY A 59 0.93 2.18 2.81
C GLY A 59 -0.12 2.82 3.72
N ARG A 60 0.30 3.42 4.84
CA ARG A 60 -0.61 4.14 5.74
C ARG A 60 -1.30 5.31 5.04
N LYS A 61 -0.55 6.12 4.27
CA LYS A 61 -1.14 7.25 3.53
C LYS A 61 -2.17 6.79 2.51
N ILE A 62 -1.84 5.74 1.74
CA ILE A 62 -2.74 5.15 0.75
C ILE A 62 -4.04 4.69 1.39
N GLU A 63 -3.96 3.98 2.52
CA GLU A 63 -5.16 3.49 3.20
C GLU A 63 -6.02 4.63 3.74
N LEU A 64 -5.43 5.69 4.32
CA LEU A 64 -6.18 6.87 4.76
C LEU A 64 -6.91 7.57 3.61
N MET A 65 -6.24 7.72 2.45
CA MET A 65 -6.86 8.29 1.25
C MET A 65 -7.98 7.39 0.72
N TYR A 66 -7.76 6.07 0.68
CA TYR A 66 -8.75 5.09 0.23
C TYR A 66 -10.01 5.14 1.10
N GLN A 67 -9.86 5.13 2.42
CA GLN A 67 -10.99 5.21 3.36
C GLN A 67 -11.78 6.51 3.18
N SER A 68 -11.10 7.63 2.90
CA SER A 68 -11.77 8.91 2.61
C SER A 68 -12.62 8.85 1.34
N VAL A 69 -12.13 8.19 0.28
CA VAL A 69 -12.87 8.02 -0.98
C VAL A 69 -14.07 7.09 -0.80
N MET A 70 -13.90 5.97 -0.08
CA MET A 70 -15.00 5.02 0.16
C MET A 70 -16.11 5.65 1.00
N ALA A 71 -15.76 6.39 2.05
CA ALA A 71 -16.74 7.11 2.88
C ALA A 71 -17.55 8.14 2.09
N LEU A 72 -16.91 8.88 1.16
CA LEU A 72 -17.62 9.80 0.27
C LEU A 72 -18.59 9.05 -0.66
N THR A 73 -18.16 7.91 -1.19
CA THR A 73 -18.97 7.10 -2.12
C THR A 73 -20.21 6.54 -1.42
N GLU A 74 -20.06 6.07 -0.19
CA GLU A 74 -21.17 5.61 0.65
C GLU A 74 -22.16 6.73 0.98
N CYS A 75 -21.66 7.92 1.30
CA CYS A 75 -22.50 9.10 1.56
C CYS A 75 -23.36 9.45 0.34
N ILE A 76 -22.75 9.51 -0.85
CA ILE A 76 -23.47 9.82 -2.09
C ILE A 76 -24.46 8.70 -2.43
N ALA A 77 -24.08 7.43 -2.28
CA ALA A 77 -24.97 6.29 -2.52
C ALA A 77 -26.22 6.35 -1.63
N GLY A 78 -26.06 6.72 -0.36
CA GLY A 78 -27.18 6.88 0.58
C GLY A 78 -28.10 8.07 0.27
N GLU A 79 -27.62 9.10 -0.43
CA GLU A 79 -28.43 10.23 -0.89
C GLU A 79 -29.26 9.89 -2.14
N VAL A 80 -28.86 8.91 -2.95
CA VAL A 80 -29.61 8.50 -4.16
C VAL A 80 -30.75 7.52 -3.85
N ASP A 81 -30.69 6.87 -2.69
CA ASP A 81 -31.71 5.91 -2.20
C ASP A 81 -32.80 6.58 -1.33
N GLN A 82 -32.81 7.92 -1.19
CA GLN A 82 -33.86 8.71 -0.52
C GLN A 82 -34.69 9.52 -1.52
#